data_AF-A0A7V3UG67-F1
#
_entry.id   AF-A0A7V3UG67-F1
#
_cell.length_a   1.000
_cell.length_b   1.000
_cell.length_c   1.000
_cell.angle_alpha   90.00
_cell.angle_beta   90.00
_cell.angle_gamma   90.00
#
_symmetry.space_group_name_H-M   'P 1'
#
loop_
_entity.id
_entity.type
_entity.pdbx_description
1 polymer ?
#
loop_
_entity_poly.entity_id
_entity_poly.type
_entity_poly.pdbx_seq_one_letter_code
_entity_poly.pdbx_strand_id
1 'polypeptide(L)'
;MADESAPILKARPSFWGFNILASLSEKYTLTEDYLLIETGLLSKSYNRIPLYKVADITVHQSFFQRLYAIGDILVISTDVTEPRLVLKSIVDAPKVADTISKQVDLAKRKRRVIIEEAGE
;
A
#
# COMPACT_ATOMS: atom_id res chain seq x y z
N MET A 1 -7.85 7.03 23.51
CA MET A 1 -6.82 7.29 22.48
C MET A 1 -7.39 6.78 21.17
N ALA A 2 -8.28 7.56 20.56
CA ALA A 2 -9.02 7.18 19.37
C ALA A 2 -8.22 7.62 18.15
N ASP A 3 -7.67 6.65 17.42
CA ASP A 3 -6.97 6.87 16.16
C ASP A 3 -8.00 7.23 15.08
N GLU A 4 -8.06 8.53 14.78
CA GLU A 4 -8.97 9.15 13.84
C GLU A 4 -8.44 9.02 12.42
N SER A 5 -8.44 7.80 11.88
CA SER A 5 -8.08 7.52 10.49
C SER A 5 -9.33 7.43 9.62
N ALA A 6 -9.66 8.54 8.96
CA ALA A 6 -10.88 8.73 8.15
C ALA A 6 -11.10 7.65 7.06
N PRO A 7 -12.35 7.21 6.81
CA PRO A 7 -12.67 6.29 5.72
C PRO A 7 -12.78 7.06 4.41
N ILE A 8 -11.71 7.09 3.62
CA ILE A 8 -11.76 7.63 2.26
C ILE A 8 -12.14 6.49 1.32
N LEU A 9 -13.14 6.76 0.46
CA LEU A 9 -13.51 6.05 -0.77
C LEU A 9 -14.63 4.99 -0.67
N LYS A 10 -15.87 5.51 -0.66
CA LYS A 10 -17.09 4.81 -1.08
C LYS A 10 -17.08 4.66 -2.61
N ALA A 11 -16.98 3.44 -3.11
CA ALA A 11 -17.15 3.14 -4.54
C ALA A 11 -18.61 3.40 -4.98
N ARG A 12 -18.79 4.08 -6.12
CA ARG A 12 -20.09 4.26 -6.79
C ARG A 12 -20.41 3.04 -7.67
N PRO A 13 -21.63 2.49 -7.66
CA PRO A 13 -21.97 1.34 -8.50
C PRO A 13 -22.65 1.77 -9.80
N SER A 14 -22.25 1.21 -10.95
CA SER A 14 -23.02 1.12 -12.21
C SER A 14 -22.32 0.10 -13.15
N PHE A 15 -22.68 -1.19 -13.11
CA PHE A 15 -23.65 -1.93 -13.95
C PHE A 15 -23.17 -2.22 -15.39
N TRP A 16 -22.48 -3.35 -15.61
CA TRP A 16 -22.50 -4.14 -16.85
C TRP A 16 -21.80 -5.50 -16.61
N GLY A 17 -22.56 -6.60 -16.54
CA GLY A 17 -22.11 -7.97 -16.81
C GLY A 17 -21.07 -8.63 -15.90
N PHE A 18 -21.54 -9.50 -14.99
CA PHE A 18 -20.88 -10.78 -14.66
C PHE A 18 -19.49 -10.80 -13.97
N ASN A 19 -19.08 -9.77 -13.21
CA ASN A 19 -17.95 -9.88 -12.27
C ASN A 19 -18.12 -8.93 -11.06
N ILE A 20 -19.13 -9.15 -10.22
CA ILE A 20 -19.46 -8.29 -9.06
C ILE A 20 -19.08 -8.91 -7.70
N LEU A 21 -18.38 -10.04 -7.66
CA LEU A 21 -18.07 -10.69 -6.36
C LEU A 21 -16.68 -10.37 -5.77
N ALA A 22 -15.77 -9.69 -6.48
CA ALA A 22 -14.36 -9.68 -6.07
C ALA A 22 -13.82 -8.36 -5.47
N SER A 23 -14.59 -7.27 -5.35
CA SER A 23 -14.02 -5.96 -5.00
C SER A 23 -14.16 -5.52 -3.53
N LEU A 24 -14.28 -6.45 -2.55
CA LEU A 24 -14.79 -6.07 -1.23
C LEU A 24 -13.90 -6.30 0.00
N SER A 25 -12.63 -6.69 -0.12
CA SER A 25 -11.80 -6.81 1.08
C SER A 25 -10.31 -6.69 0.81
N GLU A 26 -9.89 -5.56 0.23
CA GLU A 26 -8.49 -5.15 0.30
C GLU A 26 -8.41 -3.86 1.12
N LYS A 27 -7.83 -3.94 2.31
CA LYS A 27 -7.61 -2.78 3.19
C LYS A 27 -6.12 -2.52 3.30
N TYR A 28 -5.77 -1.26 3.15
CA TYR A 28 -4.40 -0.79 3.21
C TYR A 28 -4.29 0.19 4.36
N THR A 29 -3.46 -0.13 5.35
CA THR A 29 -3.18 0.75 6.48
C THR A 29 -1.71 1.11 6.44
N LEU A 30 -1.43 2.40 6.29
CA LEU A 30 -0.09 2.93 6.26
C LEU A 30 0.22 3.58 7.62
N THR A 31 1.17 3.00 8.34
CA THR A 31 1.67 3.51 9.63
C THR A 31 3.11 4.00 9.46
N GLU A 32 3.61 4.79 10.41
CA GLU A 32 4.97 5.37 10.35
C GLU A 32 6.10 4.34 10.25
N ASP A 33 5.90 3.13 10.77
CA ASP A 33 6.93 2.08 10.82
C ASP A 33 6.67 0.91 9.88
N TYR A 34 5.40 0.66 9.52
CA TYR A 34 5.00 -0.49 8.73
C TYR A 34 3.78 -0.21 7.84
N LEU A 35 3.74 -0.91 6.71
CA LEU A 35 2.60 -1.00 5.82
C LEU A 35 1.85 -2.31 6.14
N LEU A 36 0.59 -2.21 6.50
CA LEU A 36 -0.30 -3.34 6.72
C LEU A 36 -1.23 -3.48 5.52
N ILE A 37 -1.29 -4.69 4.98
CA ILE A 37 -2.06 -5.02 3.81
C ILE A 37 -2.94 -6.22 4.16
N GLU A 38 -4.24 -5.98 4.21
CA GLU A 38 -5.25 -7.01 4.46
C GLU A 38 -5.90 -7.36 3.12
N THR A 39 -5.79 -8.61 2.69
CA THR A 39 -6.40 -9.08 1.44
C THR A 39 -7.31 -10.28 1.68
N GLY A 40 -8.45 -10.30 0.99
CA GLY A 40 -9.22 -11.51 0.72
C GLY A 40 -10.67 -11.51 1.21
N LEU A 41 -11.53 -12.17 0.43
CA LEU A 41 -12.99 -12.19 0.60
C LEU A 41 -13.48 -13.36 1.48
N LEU A 42 -12.80 -14.52 1.38
CA LEU A 42 -13.12 -15.77 2.10
C LEU A 42 -11.99 -16.21 3.04
N SER A 43 -10.74 -15.94 2.67
CA SER A 43 -9.55 -16.11 3.50
C SER A 43 -8.91 -14.75 3.69
N LYS A 44 -8.70 -14.32 4.93
CA LYS A 44 -8.06 -13.03 5.24
C LYS A 44 -6.56 -13.25 5.42
N SER A 45 -5.77 -12.67 4.52
CA SER A 45 -4.32 -12.62 4.64
C SER A 45 -3.91 -11.26 5.16
N TYR A 46 -3.10 -11.24 6.22
CA TYR A 46 -2.56 -10.02 6.84
C TYR A 46 -1.06 -9.98 6.59
N ASN A 47 -0.61 -9.05 5.75
CA ASN A 47 0.80 -8.84 5.47
C ASN A 47 1.27 -7.54 6.11
N ARG A 48 2.28 -7.65 6.97
CA ARG A 48 2.91 -6.50 7.62
C ARG A 48 4.33 -6.36 7.11
N ILE A 49 4.59 -5.30 6.37
CA ILE A 49 5.92 -5.00 5.82
C ILE A 49 6.48 -3.76 6.53
N PRO A 50 7.61 -3.87 7.23
CA PRO A 50 8.27 -2.69 7.79
C PRO A 50 8.73 -1.74 6.67
N LEU A 51 8.44 -0.44 6.82
CA LEU A 51 8.75 0.56 5.78
C LEU A 51 10.27 0.66 5.50
N TYR A 52 11.10 0.45 6.52
CA TYR A 52 12.56 0.46 6.35
C TYR A 52 13.09 -0.68 5.48
N LYS A 53 12.31 -1.77 5.27
CA LYS A 53 12.65 -2.90 4.40
C LYS A 53 12.13 -2.74 2.97
N VAL A 54 11.34 -1.71 2.70
CA VAL A 54 10.83 -1.44 1.35
C VAL A 54 12.00 -0.96 0.50
N ALA A 55 12.30 -1.72 -0.55
CA ALA A 55 13.36 -1.43 -1.50
C ALA A 55 12.87 -0.40 -2.52
N ASP A 56 11.75 -0.70 -3.19
CA ASP A 56 11.24 0.09 -4.30
C ASP A 56 9.72 -0.01 -4.43
N ILE A 57 9.10 0.97 -5.08
CA ILE A 57 7.66 1.07 -5.29
C ILE A 57 7.40 1.41 -6.76
N THR A 58 6.66 0.55 -7.45
CA THR A 58 6.34 0.70 -8.88
C THR A 58 4.84 0.84 -9.07
N VAL A 59 4.41 1.80 -9.88
CA VAL A 59 2.99 1.96 -10.25
C VAL A 59 2.75 1.38 -11.63
N HIS A 60 1.82 0.44 -11.72
CA HIS A 60 1.34 -0.15 -12.96
C HIS A 60 -0.06 0.36 -13.27
N GLN A 61 -0.21 1.00 -14.44
CA GLN A 61 -1.50 1.51 -14.92
C GLN A 61 -1.66 1.16 -16.40
N SER A 62 -2.74 0.46 -16.72
CA SER A 62 -3.20 0.31 -18.10
C SER A 62 -3.80 1.62 -18.63
N PHE A 63 -3.97 1.72 -19.95
CA PHE A 63 -4.49 2.91 -20.61
C PHE A 63 -5.85 3.37 -20.05
N PHE A 64 -6.79 2.44 -19.87
CA PHE A 64 -8.10 2.74 -19.29
C PHE A 64 -8.02 3.05 -17.79
N GLN A 65 -7.19 2.33 -17.03
CA GLN A 65 -6.96 2.60 -15.60
C GLN A 65 -6.42 4.02 -15.37
N ARG A 66 -5.51 4.50 -16.22
CA ARG A 66 -5.00 5.88 -16.18
C ARG A 66 -6.11 6.91 -16.37
N LEU A 67 -7.08 6.65 -17.25
CA LEU A 67 -8.22 7.53 -17.50
C LEU A 67 -9.17 7.61 -16.29
N TYR A 68 -9.33 6.51 -15.56
CA TYR A 68 -10.13 6.43 -14.34
C TYR A 68 -9.32 6.73 -13.06
N ALA A 69 -8.07 7.15 -13.18
CA ALA A 69 -7.13 7.34 -12.07
C ALA A 69 -6.97 6.11 -11.16
N ILE A 70 -7.24 4.90 -11.66
CA ILE A 70 -7.05 3.65 -10.93
C ILE A 70 -5.69 3.06 -11.33
N GLY A 71 -5.07 2.26 -10.48
CA GLY A 71 -3.83 1.57 -10.81
C GLY A 71 -3.47 0.52 -9.79
N ASP A 72 -2.46 -0.27 -10.12
CA ASP A 72 -1.89 -1.26 -9.23
C ASP A 72 -0.54 -0.75 -8.72
N ILE A 73 -0.26 -0.92 -7.43
CA ILE A 73 1.01 -0.52 -6.82
C ILE A 73 1.77 -1.79 -6.45
N LEU A 74 2.94 -1.98 -7.03
CA LEU A 74 3.88 -3.04 -6.69
C LEU A 74 4.87 -2.51 -5.66
N VAL A 75 4.88 -3.10 -4.48
CA VAL A 75 5.86 -2.87 -3.43
C VAL A 75 6.89 -4.00 -3.47
N ILE A 76 8.15 -3.62 -3.62
CA ILE A 76 9.28 -4.55 -3.62
C ILE A 76 9.97 -4.45 -2.25
N SER A 77 10.06 -5.59 -1.57
CA SER A 77 10.71 -5.72 -0.27
C SER A 77 12.03 -6.47 -0.44
N THR A 78 13.04 -6.10 0.37
CA THR A 78 14.31 -6.84 0.44
C THR A 78 14.20 -8.10 1.29
N ASP A 79 13.03 -8.39 1.88
CA ASP A 79 12.82 -9.58 2.70
C ASP A 79 12.72 -10.86 1.84
N VAL A 80 13.33 -11.95 2.33
CA VAL A 80 13.43 -13.23 1.61
C VAL A 80 12.11 -13.99 1.62
N THR A 81 11.27 -13.73 2.61
CA THR A 81 10.00 -14.45 2.79
C THR A 81 8.91 -13.93 1.86
N GLU A 82 8.87 -12.63 1.59
CA GLU A 82 7.83 -12.02 0.76
C GLU A 82 8.38 -10.82 -0.03
N PRO A 83 9.03 -11.07 -1.18
CA PRO A 83 9.80 -10.04 -1.89
C PRO A 83 8.94 -9.07 -2.70
N ARG A 84 7.70 -9.42 -3.02
CA ARG A 84 6.83 -8.64 -3.92
C ARG A 84 5.40 -8.66 -3.41
N LEU A 85 4.82 -7.48 -3.30
CA LEU A 85 3.44 -7.33 -2.86
C LEU A 85 2.71 -6.35 -3.77
N VAL A 86 1.56 -6.78 -4.30
CA VAL A 86 0.78 -6.01 -5.28
C VAL A 86 -0.51 -5.54 -4.63
N LEU A 87 -0.66 -4.23 -4.52
CA LEU A 87 -1.90 -3.57 -4.17
C LEU A 87 -2.70 -3.37 -5.44
N LYS A 88 -3.89 -3.97 -5.55
CA LYS A 88 -4.69 -3.91 -6.78
C LYS A 88 -5.77 -2.84 -6.69
N SER A 89 -6.10 -2.24 -7.83
CA SER A 89 -7.23 -1.32 -7.97
C SER A 89 -7.22 -0.15 -6.98
N ILE A 90 -6.04 0.44 -6.76
CA ILE A 90 -5.87 1.64 -5.95
C ILE A 90 -6.36 2.85 -6.72
N VAL A 91 -7.28 3.59 -6.12
CA VAL A 91 -7.72 4.90 -6.62
C VAL A 91 -6.60 5.92 -6.37
N ASP A 92 -6.33 6.75 -7.36
CA ASP A 92 -5.22 7.68 -7.40
C ASP A 92 -3.86 7.00 -7.09
N ALA A 93 -3.62 5.83 -7.70
CA ALA A 93 -2.40 5.05 -7.49
C ALA A 93 -1.08 5.86 -7.54
N PRO A 94 -0.89 6.85 -8.45
CA PRO A 94 0.32 7.68 -8.45
C PRO A 94 0.48 8.52 -7.18
N LYS A 95 -0.62 9.08 -6.67
CA LYS A 95 -0.62 9.93 -5.46
C LYS A 95 -0.41 9.08 -4.21
N VAL A 96 -1.03 7.90 -4.16
CA VAL A 96 -0.83 6.95 -3.07
C VAL A 96 0.62 6.45 -3.06
N ALA A 97 1.18 6.11 -4.21
CA ALA A 97 2.58 5.70 -4.31
C ALA A 97 3.55 6.79 -3.84
N ASP A 98 3.34 8.06 -4.24
CA ASP A 98 4.13 9.20 -3.76
C ASP A 98 4.05 9.35 -2.23
N THR A 99 2.86 9.14 -1.66
CA THR A 99 2.64 9.20 -0.20
C THR A 99 3.39 8.07 0.52
N ILE A 100 3.33 6.84 0.00
CA ILE A 100 4.08 5.70 0.56
C ILE A 100 5.58 5.93 0.44
N SER A 101 6.07 6.41 -0.70
CA SER A 101 7.49 6.72 -0.92
C SER A 101 8.01 7.73 0.11
N LYS A 102 7.27 8.81 0.35
CA LYS A 102 7.62 9.81 1.36
C LYS A 102 7.72 9.21 2.76
N GLN A 103 6.80 8.32 3.13
CA GLN A 103 6.85 7.66 4.44
C GLN A 103 8.01 6.67 4.54
N VAL A 104 8.30 5.92 3.48
CA VAL A 104 9.48 5.03 3.42
C VAL A 104 10.77 5.81 3.64
N ASP A 105 10.92 6.98 3.00
CA ASP A 105 12.08 7.84 3.18
C ASP A 105 12.19 8.37 4.61
N LEU A 106 11.07 8.75 5.23
CA LEU A 106 11.04 9.17 6.63
C LEU A 106 11.46 8.03 7.57
N ALA A 107 10.93 6.82 7.39
CA ALA A 107 11.28 5.66 8.18
C ALA A 107 12.76 5.29 8.04
N LYS A 108 13.31 5.35 6.82
CA LYS A 108 14.75 5.13 6.55
C LYS A 108 15.62 6.19 7.23
N ARG A 109 15.22 7.47 7.21
CA ARG A 109 15.93 8.56 7.91
C ARG A 109 15.94 8.36 9.41
N LYS A 110 14.78 8.09 10.03
CA LYS A 110 14.68 7.82 11.48
C LYS A 110 15.65 6.72 11.91
N ARG A 111 15.74 5.64 11.13
CA ARG A 111 16.64 4.53 11.43
C ARG A 111 18.12 4.89 11.31
N ARG A 112 18.51 5.78 10.39
CA ARG A 112 19.91 6.23 10.28
C ARG A 112 20.36 7.00 11.51
N VAL A 113 19.53 7.93 11.99
CA VAL A 113 19.84 8.75 13.18
C VAL A 113 20.09 7.87 14.41
N ILE A 114 19.24 6.85 14.63
CA ILE A 114 19.40 5.91 15.76
C ILE A 114 20.74 5.14 15.71
N ILE A 115 21.25 4.83 14.50
CA ILE A 115 22.52 4.10 14.35
C ILE A 115 23.70 5.03 14.62
N GLU A 116 23.59 6.31 14.25
CA GLU A 116 24.62 7.32 14.52
C GLU A 116 24.72 7.63 16.02
N GLU A 117 23.59 7.80 16.71
CA GLU A 117 23.55 8.07 18.15
C GLU A 117 23.99 6.87 19.02
N ALA A 118 23.80 5.64 18.54
CA ALA A 118 24.25 4.44 19.27
C ALA A 118 25.75 4.13 19.08
N GLY A 119 26.44 4.87 18.21
CA GLY A 119 27.86 4.73 17.92
C GLY A 119 28.77 5.71 18.68
N GLU A 120 28.20 6.65 19.44
CA GLU A 120 28.88 7.52 20.42
C GLU A 120 28.78 6.95 21.83
#